data_AF-A0A924WEX1-F1
#
_entry.id   AF-A0A924WEX1-F1
#
_cell.length_a   1.000
_cell.length_b   1.000
_cell.length_c   1.000
_cell.angle_alpha   90.00
_cell.angle_beta   90.00
_cell.angle_gamma   90.00
#
_symmetry.space_group_name_H-M   'P 1'
#
loop_
_entity.id
_entity.type
_entity.pdbx_description
1 polymer ?
#
loop_
_entity_poly.entity_id
_entity_poly.type
_entity_poly.pdbx_seq_one_letter_code
_entity_poly.pdbx_strand_id
1 'polypeptide(L)'
;MNTRLFLLLFTLTSCTGILSAQTKVRIRVLDENDQPLKFVRLTLSGTSLPIETQSNGEYNLEFPPGKVEIVFYPPAGYERISPPNGALVMPEDKSRTIDIWLARKGVDNRELETFARVLSKKEEEKARLKIENEKIKARLAKLESEQGNTRALRDSIETIVRKNTGNEAALAREIGDLKEAVGLKQQLFYKKISGELIVYTDRLKDLRDALPRVRDAFIDNRSMARFDKIIAAYNIARDSLLQNHRGHSEIVRALWGAPAADALTKVYEQTLTAVHQQTVLPLNTSLLDQFRAVRAEEVRPVKARKKAEKSANQTFEKLNILIPSLESNIRVVLSQLEAALHQNH
;
A
#
# COMPACT_ATOMS: atom_id res chain seq x y z
N MET A 1 -70.88 -11.31 37.95
CA MET A 1 -70.01 -12.08 38.85
C MET A 1 -69.56 -13.35 38.13
N ASN A 2 -68.24 -13.43 37.92
CA ASN A 2 -67.37 -14.60 38.02
C ASN A 2 -67.74 -15.93 37.33
N THR A 3 -66.97 -16.16 36.24
CA THR A 3 -66.01 -17.27 36.03
C THR A 3 -66.50 -18.70 35.84
N ARG A 4 -65.89 -19.31 34.81
CA ARG A 4 -65.25 -20.65 34.72
C ARG A 4 -65.75 -21.43 33.49
N LEU A 5 -64.98 -22.18 32.70
CA LEU A 5 -63.55 -22.55 32.63
C LEU A 5 -63.45 -23.64 31.52
N PHE A 6 -62.23 -23.92 31.03
CA PHE A 6 -61.79 -25.11 30.25
C PHE A 6 -62.20 -25.23 28.77
N LEU A 7 -61.35 -25.64 27.80
CA LEU A 7 -59.89 -25.82 27.66
C LEU A 7 -59.61 -26.26 26.20
N LEU A 8 -58.33 -26.15 25.80
CA LEU A 8 -57.59 -26.97 24.82
C LEU A 8 -57.41 -26.52 23.35
N LEU A 9 -56.11 -26.46 23.02
CA LEU A 9 -55.43 -26.84 21.78
C LEU A 9 -55.56 -25.91 20.56
N PHE A 10 -54.47 -25.18 20.25
CA PHE A 10 -53.52 -25.68 19.23
C PHE A 10 -52.20 -24.88 19.26
N THR A 11 -51.12 -25.65 19.19
CA THR A 11 -49.73 -25.30 18.95
C THR A 11 -49.53 -24.58 17.62
N LEU A 12 -48.69 -23.55 17.57
CA LEU A 12 -47.73 -23.28 16.48
C LEU A 12 -46.79 -22.13 16.86
N THR A 13 -45.76 -22.49 17.62
CA THR A 13 -44.42 -21.93 17.43
C THR A 13 -43.98 -22.17 16.00
N SER A 14 -43.82 -21.11 15.22
CA SER A 14 -43.01 -21.18 13.99
C SER A 14 -42.55 -19.79 13.56
N CYS A 15 -41.26 -19.57 13.77
CA CYS A 15 -40.34 -18.95 12.82
C CYS A 15 -40.82 -17.68 12.11
N THR A 16 -40.58 -16.52 12.72
CA THR A 16 -39.93 -15.45 11.94
C THR A 16 -38.44 -15.56 12.21
N GLY A 17 -37.80 -16.54 11.58
CA GLY A 17 -36.38 -16.44 11.32
C GLY A 17 -36.21 -15.17 10.51
N ILE A 18 -35.51 -14.18 11.09
CA ILE A 18 -35.04 -13.03 10.35
C ILE A 18 -34.17 -13.63 9.24
N LEU A 19 -34.71 -13.71 8.03
CA LEU A 19 -33.93 -14.01 6.84
C LEU A 19 -32.98 -12.82 6.71
N SER A 20 -31.76 -12.99 7.23
CA SER A 20 -30.68 -12.04 7.03
C SER A 20 -30.47 -11.92 5.52
N ALA A 21 -30.66 -10.71 4.98
CA ALA A 21 -30.47 -10.43 3.57
C ALA A 21 -29.04 -10.82 3.14
N GLN A 22 -28.88 -11.89 2.36
CA GLN A 22 -27.55 -12.27 1.89
C GLN A 22 -27.13 -11.37 0.72
N THR A 23 -25.98 -10.71 0.87
CA THR A 23 -25.39 -9.82 -0.11
C THR A 23 -24.48 -10.60 -1.05
N LYS A 24 -24.68 -10.45 -2.38
CA LYS A 24 -23.84 -11.07 -3.42
C LYS A 24 -22.67 -10.16 -3.81
N VAL A 25 -21.45 -10.66 -3.73
CA VAL A 25 -20.23 -9.94 -4.13
C VAL A 25 -19.59 -10.65 -5.32
N ARG A 26 -19.34 -9.91 -6.40
CA ARG A 26 -18.57 -10.38 -7.56
C ARG A 26 -17.15 -9.84 -7.47
N ILE A 27 -16.14 -10.70 -7.55
CA ILE A 27 -14.73 -10.34 -7.61
C ILE A 27 -14.25 -10.60 -9.04
N ARG A 28 -13.53 -9.66 -9.65
CA ARG A 28 -12.88 -9.81 -10.96
C ARG A 28 -11.40 -9.46 -10.83
N VAL A 29 -10.51 -10.22 -11.46
CA VAL A 29 -9.05 -9.97 -11.42
C VAL A 29 -8.55 -9.60 -12.83
N LEU A 30 -7.83 -8.49 -12.96
CA LEU A 30 -7.42 -7.85 -14.21
C LEU A 30 -5.89 -7.59 -14.22
N ASP A 31 -5.26 -7.60 -15.39
CA ASP A 31 -3.85 -7.22 -15.59
C ASP A 31 -3.68 -5.73 -15.96
N GLU A 32 -2.43 -5.29 -16.19
CA GLU A 32 -2.09 -3.91 -16.53
C GLU A 32 -2.70 -3.40 -17.86
N ASN A 33 -3.29 -4.28 -18.66
CA ASN A 33 -3.94 -3.97 -19.94
C ASN A 33 -5.46 -4.24 -19.92
N ASP A 34 -6.06 -4.32 -18.73
CA ASP A 34 -7.50 -4.58 -18.53
C ASP A 34 -7.93 -5.99 -19.00
N GLN A 35 -7.01 -6.96 -19.02
CA GLN A 35 -7.31 -8.35 -19.38
C GLN A 35 -7.55 -9.23 -18.15
N PRO A 36 -8.58 -10.10 -18.15
CA PRO A 36 -8.90 -10.93 -17.00
C PRO A 36 -7.86 -12.02 -16.73
N LEU A 37 -7.37 -12.06 -15.48
CA LEU A 37 -6.41 -13.05 -14.99
C LEU A 37 -7.13 -14.27 -14.38
N LYS A 38 -6.84 -15.43 -14.95
CA LYS A 38 -7.51 -16.71 -14.68
C LYS A 38 -6.77 -17.50 -13.62
N PHE A 39 -7.49 -18.32 -12.85
CA PHE A 39 -6.95 -19.27 -11.85
C PHE A 39 -6.13 -18.61 -10.73
N VAL A 40 -6.57 -17.43 -10.30
CA VAL A 40 -5.94 -16.67 -9.22
C VAL A 40 -6.58 -17.06 -7.89
N ARG A 41 -5.77 -17.51 -6.93
CA ARG A 41 -6.25 -17.87 -5.58
C ARG A 41 -6.45 -16.66 -4.67
N LEU A 42 -7.59 -16.60 -3.98
CA LEU A 42 -8.04 -15.58 -3.03
C LEU A 42 -8.27 -16.22 -1.65
N THR A 43 -8.08 -15.48 -0.56
CA THR A 43 -8.31 -15.98 0.82
C THR A 43 -9.06 -14.95 1.66
N LEU A 44 -10.30 -15.22 2.06
CA LEU A 44 -11.17 -14.28 2.79
C LEU A 44 -11.13 -14.49 4.31
N SER A 45 -10.93 -13.41 5.08
CA SER A 45 -10.95 -13.46 6.55
C SER A 45 -12.38 -13.63 7.07
N GLY A 46 -12.59 -14.64 7.93
CA GLY A 46 -13.93 -15.04 8.43
C GLY A 46 -14.48 -16.29 7.74
N THR A 47 -13.80 -16.83 6.72
CA THR A 47 -14.10 -18.12 6.09
C THR A 47 -12.83 -18.95 5.98
N SER A 48 -12.90 -20.25 6.26
CA SER A 48 -11.73 -21.16 6.19
C SER A 48 -11.43 -21.69 4.78
N LEU A 49 -12.08 -21.15 3.74
CA LEU A 49 -12.01 -21.68 2.38
C LEU A 49 -11.14 -20.78 1.48
N PRO A 50 -10.06 -21.32 0.87
CA PRO A 50 -9.39 -20.66 -0.25
C PRO A 50 -10.29 -20.69 -1.48
N ILE A 51 -10.25 -19.61 -2.25
CA ILE A 51 -11.12 -19.33 -3.39
C ILE A 51 -10.24 -19.22 -4.64
N GLU A 52 -10.70 -19.61 -5.82
CA GLU A 52 -9.91 -19.51 -7.06
C GLU A 52 -10.75 -18.90 -8.18
N THR A 53 -10.23 -17.90 -8.89
CA THR A 53 -10.96 -17.25 -10.01
C THR A 53 -11.15 -18.21 -11.17
N GLN A 54 -12.33 -18.16 -11.79
CA GLN A 54 -12.70 -19.05 -12.89
C GLN A 54 -12.03 -18.62 -14.20
N SER A 55 -12.29 -19.35 -15.29
CA SER A 55 -11.69 -19.10 -16.62
C SER A 55 -12.04 -17.74 -17.24
N ASN A 56 -12.95 -16.98 -16.64
CA ASN A 56 -13.30 -15.60 -17.00
C ASN A 56 -12.66 -14.53 -16.08
N GLY A 57 -11.81 -14.94 -15.14
CA GLY A 57 -11.19 -14.06 -14.15
C GLY A 57 -12.14 -13.59 -13.05
N GLU A 58 -13.35 -14.15 -12.93
CA GLU A 58 -14.35 -13.77 -11.93
C GLU A 58 -14.57 -14.84 -10.85
N TYR A 59 -15.13 -14.42 -9.72
CA TYR A 59 -15.61 -15.26 -8.64
C TYR A 59 -16.81 -14.61 -7.91
N ASN A 60 -17.86 -15.37 -7.58
CA ASN A 60 -19.06 -14.86 -6.90
C ASN A 60 -19.16 -15.41 -5.47
N LEU A 61 -19.51 -14.55 -4.51
CA LEU A 61 -19.62 -14.84 -3.07
C LEU A 61 -20.92 -14.32 -2.48
N GLU A 62 -21.40 -14.98 -1.43
CA GLU A 62 -22.60 -14.59 -0.67
C GLU A 62 -22.26 -14.42 0.81
N PHE A 63 -22.62 -13.27 1.39
CA PHE A 63 -22.35 -12.95 2.80
C PHE A 63 -23.58 -12.37 3.51
N PRO A 64 -23.75 -12.60 4.82
CA PRO A 64 -24.69 -11.81 5.61
C PRO A 64 -24.25 -10.33 5.66
N PRO A 65 -25.18 -9.36 5.86
CA PRO A 65 -24.86 -7.95 5.95
C PRO A 65 -23.95 -7.68 7.15
N GLY A 66 -22.92 -6.86 6.97
CA GLY A 66 -21.96 -6.58 8.03
C GLY A 66 -20.61 -6.10 7.52
N LYS A 67 -19.66 -5.93 8.45
CA LYS A 67 -18.26 -5.63 8.13
C LYS A 67 -17.54 -6.94 7.83
N VAL A 68 -17.00 -7.09 6.62
CA VAL A 68 -16.21 -8.26 6.20
C VAL A 68 -14.84 -7.79 5.75
N GLU A 69 -13.77 -8.46 6.20
CA GLU A 69 -12.41 -8.13 5.81
C GLU A 69 -11.94 -9.02 4.65
N ILE A 70 -11.47 -8.39 3.58
CA ILE A 70 -11.00 -9.09 2.38
C ILE A 70 -9.48 -9.01 2.30
N VAL A 71 -8.83 -10.18 2.26
CA VAL A 71 -7.38 -10.32 2.14
C VAL A 71 -7.05 -10.99 0.81
N PHE A 72 -6.02 -10.51 0.11
CA PHE A 72 -5.65 -11.01 -1.22
C PHE A 72 -4.13 -11.22 -1.34
N TYR A 73 -3.73 -12.27 -2.05
CA TYR A 73 -2.34 -12.63 -2.32
C TYR A 73 -2.10 -12.76 -3.83
N PRO A 74 -1.30 -11.88 -4.47
CA PRO A 74 -1.04 -11.94 -5.90
C PRO A 74 -0.21 -13.18 -6.31
N PRO A 75 -0.43 -13.73 -7.51
CA PRO A 75 0.37 -14.81 -8.07
C PRO A 75 1.78 -14.32 -8.44
N ALA A 76 2.72 -15.26 -8.57
CA ALA A 76 4.12 -14.95 -8.87
C ALA A 76 4.28 -14.17 -10.19
N GLY A 77 5.12 -13.12 -10.18
CA GLY A 77 5.41 -12.28 -11.35
C GLY A 77 4.52 -11.05 -11.52
N TYR A 78 3.43 -10.97 -10.76
CA TYR A 78 2.51 -9.85 -10.73
C TYR A 78 2.58 -9.11 -9.38
N GLU A 79 2.46 -7.78 -9.41
CA GLU A 79 2.25 -6.94 -8.24
C GLU A 79 0.84 -6.36 -8.28
N ARG A 80 0.11 -6.43 -7.17
CA ARG A 80 -1.24 -5.86 -7.11
C ARG A 80 -1.17 -4.33 -7.23
N ILE A 81 -2.07 -3.77 -8.02
CA ILE A 81 -2.28 -2.33 -8.22
C ILE A 81 -3.47 -1.82 -7.39
N SER A 82 -4.56 -2.58 -7.29
CA SER A 82 -5.80 -2.17 -6.59
C SER A 82 -6.73 -3.37 -6.35
N PRO A 83 -7.67 -3.36 -5.39
CA PRO A 83 -7.72 -2.53 -4.20
C PRO A 83 -6.81 -3.10 -3.12
N PRO A 84 -6.62 -2.41 -2.00
CA PRO A 84 -5.72 -2.85 -0.98
C PRO A 84 -6.42 -3.82 -0.02
N ASN A 85 -5.69 -4.41 0.95
CA ASN A 85 -6.37 -5.24 1.96
C ASN A 85 -7.13 -4.32 2.90
N GLY A 86 -8.38 -4.64 3.23
CA GLY A 86 -9.20 -3.79 4.08
C GLY A 86 -10.57 -4.36 4.42
N ALA A 87 -11.24 -3.71 5.37
CA ALA A 87 -12.59 -4.03 5.78
C ALA A 87 -13.59 -3.36 4.84
N LEU A 88 -14.36 -4.16 4.09
CA LEU A 88 -15.50 -3.68 3.34
C LEU A 88 -16.74 -3.67 4.23
N VAL A 89 -17.45 -2.54 4.26
CA VAL A 89 -18.81 -2.48 4.82
C VAL A 89 -19.77 -2.93 3.72
N MET A 90 -20.48 -4.04 3.94
CA MET A 90 -21.48 -4.54 3.00
C MET A 90 -22.84 -3.91 3.33
N PRO A 91 -23.38 -3.02 2.48
CA PRO A 91 -24.70 -2.45 2.69
C PRO A 91 -25.79 -3.52 2.51
N GLU A 92 -26.89 -3.40 3.24
CA GLU A 92 -28.06 -4.27 3.07
C GLU A 92 -28.60 -4.17 1.62
N ASP A 93 -28.93 -5.32 1.03
CA ASP A 93 -29.64 -5.48 -0.25
C ASP A 93 -28.96 -4.99 -1.55
N LYS A 94 -27.62 -4.86 -1.61
CA LYS A 94 -26.93 -4.43 -2.85
C LYS A 94 -25.82 -5.36 -3.29
N SER A 95 -25.93 -5.87 -4.53
CA SER A 95 -24.83 -6.57 -5.19
C SER A 95 -23.68 -5.60 -5.54
N ARG A 96 -22.44 -5.96 -5.23
CA ARG A 96 -21.24 -5.15 -5.51
C ARG A 96 -20.21 -5.94 -6.31
N THR A 97 -19.57 -5.28 -7.27
CA THR A 97 -18.42 -5.82 -8.02
C THR A 97 -17.13 -5.19 -7.47
N ILE A 98 -16.09 -6.00 -7.30
CA ILE A 98 -14.76 -5.60 -6.82
C ILE A 98 -13.74 -6.03 -7.88
N ASP A 99 -13.09 -5.04 -8.50
CA ASP A 99 -12.08 -5.27 -9.53
C ASP A 99 -10.67 -5.21 -8.93
N ILE A 100 -9.92 -6.30 -9.01
CA ILE A 100 -8.56 -6.48 -8.50
C ILE A 100 -7.57 -6.36 -9.65
N TRP A 101 -6.74 -5.32 -9.65
CA TRP A 101 -5.79 -5.02 -10.72
C TRP A 101 -4.38 -5.51 -10.36
N LEU A 102 -3.64 -6.07 -11.32
CA LEU A 102 -2.30 -6.63 -11.19
C LEU A 102 -1.38 -6.07 -12.30
N ALA A 103 -0.12 -5.74 -12.00
CA ALA A 103 0.89 -5.27 -12.95
C ALA A 103 2.13 -6.17 -12.98
N ARG A 104 2.85 -6.21 -14.12
CA ARG A 104 4.21 -6.75 -14.19
C ARG A 104 5.24 -5.74 -13.68
N LYS A 105 6.20 -6.19 -12.89
CA LYS A 105 7.25 -5.34 -12.29
C LYS A 105 8.17 -4.70 -13.37
N GLY A 106 8.32 -3.37 -13.37
CA GLY A 106 9.47 -2.66 -13.98
C GLY A 106 9.25 -1.62 -15.10
N VAL A 107 8.14 -0.88 -15.17
CA VAL A 107 7.88 0.13 -16.24
C VAL A 107 7.81 1.58 -15.72
N ASP A 108 8.47 2.50 -16.43
CA ASP A 108 8.66 3.95 -16.16
C ASP A 108 7.39 4.77 -16.50
N ASN A 109 6.97 5.71 -15.65
CA ASN A 109 5.53 6.07 -15.55
C ASN A 109 5.21 7.59 -15.72
N ARG A 110 5.37 8.11 -16.96
CA ARG A 110 5.08 9.51 -17.38
C ARG A 110 3.59 9.91 -17.32
N GLU A 111 2.69 8.95 -17.25
CA GLU A 111 1.24 9.16 -17.27
C GLU A 111 0.67 9.58 -15.91
N LEU A 112 1.41 9.33 -14.82
CA LEU A 112 0.96 9.61 -13.45
C LEU A 112 1.06 11.11 -13.08
N GLU A 113 2.08 11.82 -13.58
CA GLU A 113 2.28 13.26 -13.35
C GLU A 113 1.26 14.12 -14.10
N THR A 114 0.77 13.63 -15.23
CA THR A 114 -0.29 14.30 -16.00
C THR A 114 -1.61 14.21 -15.24
N PHE A 115 -1.88 13.09 -14.58
CA PHE A 115 -3.11 12.83 -13.87
C PHE A 115 -3.30 13.68 -12.60
N ALA A 116 -2.26 13.84 -11.78
CA ALA A 116 -2.32 14.64 -10.54
C ALA A 116 -2.62 16.13 -10.81
N ARG A 117 -2.12 16.66 -11.92
CA ARG A 117 -2.31 18.06 -12.33
C ARG A 117 -3.72 18.32 -12.86
N VAL A 118 -4.33 17.32 -13.49
CA VAL A 118 -5.71 17.37 -13.98
C VAL A 118 -6.69 17.37 -12.80
N LEU A 119 -6.44 16.55 -11.78
CA LEU A 119 -7.25 16.47 -10.56
C LEU A 119 -7.35 17.83 -9.83
N SER A 120 -6.21 18.50 -9.58
CA SER A 120 -6.19 19.80 -8.89
C SER A 120 -7.00 20.86 -9.63
N LYS A 121 -6.90 20.92 -10.96
CA LYS A 121 -7.69 21.86 -11.77
C LYS A 121 -9.20 21.57 -11.74
N LYS A 122 -9.58 20.30 -11.63
CA LYS A 122 -10.99 19.88 -11.55
C LYS A 122 -11.64 20.23 -10.20
N GLU A 123 -10.88 20.17 -9.11
CA GLU A 123 -11.37 20.57 -7.78
C GLU A 123 -11.64 22.08 -7.69
N GLU A 124 -10.76 22.91 -8.27
CA GLU A 124 -10.96 24.36 -8.36
C GLU A 124 -12.19 24.73 -9.21
N GLU A 125 -12.38 24.02 -10.33
CA GLU A 125 -13.53 24.19 -11.22
C GLU A 125 -14.85 23.86 -10.51
N LYS A 126 -14.89 22.80 -9.69
CA LYS A 126 -16.06 22.44 -8.87
C LYS A 126 -16.41 23.51 -7.85
N ALA A 127 -15.42 24.05 -7.14
CA ALA A 127 -15.65 25.09 -6.13
C ALA A 127 -16.24 26.36 -6.76
N ARG A 128 -15.74 26.73 -7.95
CA ARG A 128 -16.24 27.88 -8.72
C ARG A 128 -17.70 27.68 -9.14
N LEU A 129 -18.05 26.51 -9.70
CA LEU A 129 -19.41 26.22 -10.15
C LEU A 129 -20.43 26.22 -9.00
N LYS A 130 -20.03 25.76 -7.81
CA LYS A 130 -20.89 25.78 -6.61
C LYS A 130 -21.28 27.21 -6.20
N ILE A 131 -20.30 28.14 -6.21
CA ILE A 131 -20.55 29.56 -5.90
C ILE A 131 -21.46 30.20 -6.96
N GLU A 132 -21.27 29.83 -8.23
CA GLU A 132 -22.10 30.31 -9.32
C GLU A 132 -23.55 29.81 -9.22
N ASN A 133 -23.76 28.55 -8.83
CA ASN A 133 -25.09 27.98 -8.60
C ASN A 133 -25.88 28.71 -7.51
N GLU A 134 -25.23 29.03 -6.39
CA GLU A 134 -25.88 29.76 -5.30
C GLU A 134 -26.28 31.18 -5.73
N LYS A 135 -25.46 31.85 -6.54
CA LYS A 135 -25.82 33.15 -7.14
C LYS A 135 -27.01 33.06 -8.09
N ILE A 136 -27.09 32.00 -8.89
CA ILE A 136 -28.20 31.79 -9.83
C ILE A 136 -29.50 31.50 -9.08
N LYS A 137 -29.48 30.68 -8.02
CA LYS A 137 -30.64 30.42 -7.16
C LYS A 137 -31.20 31.70 -6.53
N ALA A 138 -30.32 32.57 -6.02
CA ALA A 138 -30.73 33.85 -5.46
C ALA A 138 -31.40 34.78 -6.51
N ARG A 139 -30.91 34.75 -7.75
CA ARG A 139 -31.51 35.47 -8.88
C ARG A 139 -32.88 34.92 -9.27
N LEU A 140 -33.04 33.60 -9.22
CA LEU A 140 -34.29 32.89 -9.50
C LEU A 140 -35.37 33.33 -8.51
N ALA A 141 -35.09 33.28 -7.21
CA ALA A 141 -36.02 33.71 -6.16
C ALA A 141 -36.48 35.18 -6.32
N LYS A 142 -35.59 36.07 -6.79
CA LYS A 142 -35.93 37.49 -7.04
C LYS A 142 -36.88 37.64 -8.24
N LEU A 143 -36.62 36.93 -9.34
CA LEU A 143 -37.45 36.94 -10.55
C LEU A 143 -38.83 36.29 -10.32
N GLU A 144 -38.93 35.34 -9.38
CA GLU A 144 -40.21 34.76 -8.97
C GLU A 144 -41.12 35.75 -8.25
N SER A 145 -40.55 36.75 -7.58
CA SER A 145 -41.32 37.83 -6.94
C SER A 145 -41.83 38.91 -7.92
N GLU A 146 -41.35 38.93 -9.17
CA GLU A 146 -41.61 39.98 -10.18
C GLU A 146 -42.61 39.54 -11.30
N GLN A 147 -43.51 38.60 -11.01
CA GLN A 147 -44.50 37.93 -11.89
C GLN A 147 -45.00 38.71 -13.15
N GLY A 148 -44.94 38.09 -14.35
CA GLY A 148 -45.75 38.49 -15.53
C GLY A 148 -45.19 38.13 -16.91
N ASN A 149 -44.00 38.61 -17.26
CA ASN A 149 -43.34 38.38 -18.58
C ASN A 149 -42.15 37.40 -18.50
N THR A 150 -42.05 36.67 -17.39
CA THR A 150 -40.82 36.02 -16.92
C THR A 150 -40.76 34.51 -17.14
N ARG A 151 -41.68 33.90 -17.90
CA ARG A 151 -41.65 32.43 -18.14
C ARG A 151 -40.42 31.97 -18.91
N ALA A 152 -40.12 32.57 -20.07
CA ALA A 152 -38.95 32.15 -20.87
C ALA A 152 -37.60 32.37 -20.14
N LEU A 153 -37.49 33.45 -19.36
CA LEU A 153 -36.33 33.70 -18.49
C LEU A 153 -36.25 32.69 -17.34
N ARG A 154 -37.39 32.35 -16.71
CA ARG A 154 -37.47 31.33 -15.65
C ARG A 154 -37.10 29.95 -16.19
N ASP A 155 -37.66 29.54 -17.33
CA ASP A 155 -37.38 28.26 -17.99
C ASP A 155 -35.90 28.16 -18.41
N SER A 156 -35.33 29.26 -18.92
CA SER A 156 -33.90 29.34 -19.25
C SER A 156 -33.02 29.22 -18.01
N ILE A 157 -33.36 29.88 -16.91
CA ILE A 157 -32.60 29.81 -15.66
C ILE A 157 -32.74 28.43 -15.02
N GLU A 158 -33.93 27.84 -15.02
CA GLU A 158 -34.18 26.49 -14.51
C GLU A 158 -33.37 25.45 -15.29
N THR A 159 -33.29 25.61 -16.62
CA THR A 159 -32.44 24.78 -17.48
C THR A 159 -30.96 24.89 -17.11
N ILE A 160 -30.46 26.10 -16.84
CA ILE A 160 -29.07 26.34 -16.41
C ILE A 160 -28.81 25.72 -15.03
N VAL A 161 -29.71 25.91 -14.06
CA VAL A 161 -29.59 25.32 -12.72
C VAL A 161 -29.57 23.80 -12.80
N ARG A 162 -30.45 23.19 -13.61
CA ARG A 162 -30.49 21.74 -13.79
C ARG A 162 -29.20 21.21 -14.41
N LYS A 163 -28.66 21.90 -15.42
CA LYS A 163 -27.37 21.56 -16.05
C LYS A 163 -26.21 21.65 -15.06
N ASN A 164 -26.11 22.76 -14.31
CA ASN A 164 -25.02 22.93 -13.36
C ASN A 164 -25.12 21.98 -12.17
N THR A 165 -26.33 21.64 -11.71
CA THR A 165 -26.54 20.60 -10.70
C THR A 165 -26.04 19.23 -11.21
N GLY A 166 -26.30 18.93 -12.48
CA GLY A 166 -25.75 17.75 -13.15
C GLY A 166 -24.22 17.75 -13.20
N ASN A 167 -23.60 18.90 -13.54
CA ASN A 167 -22.14 19.05 -13.56
C ASN A 167 -21.51 18.91 -12.16
N GLU A 168 -22.14 19.48 -11.12
CA GLU A 168 -21.66 19.36 -9.74
C GLU A 168 -21.68 17.91 -9.27
N ALA A 169 -22.75 17.17 -9.60
CA ALA A 169 -22.84 15.74 -9.32
C ALA A 169 -21.78 14.93 -10.10
N ALA A 170 -21.49 15.28 -11.35
CA ALA A 170 -20.45 14.63 -12.15
C ALA A 170 -19.04 14.85 -11.56
N LEU A 171 -18.70 16.11 -11.21
CA LEU A 171 -17.42 16.44 -10.57
C LEU A 171 -17.28 15.81 -9.19
N ALA A 172 -18.39 15.67 -8.44
CA ALA A 172 -18.36 14.97 -7.15
C ALA A 172 -18.01 13.48 -7.30
N ARG A 173 -18.50 12.83 -8.36
CA ARG A 173 -18.10 11.45 -8.67
C ARG A 173 -16.64 11.38 -9.09
N GLU A 174 -16.21 12.25 -10.01
CA GLU A 174 -14.83 12.28 -10.49
C GLU A 174 -13.82 12.50 -9.34
N ILE A 175 -14.11 13.41 -8.41
CA ILE A 175 -13.26 13.60 -7.21
C ILE A 175 -13.28 12.35 -6.32
N GLY A 176 -14.42 11.69 -6.17
CA GLY A 176 -14.52 10.43 -5.43
C GLY A 176 -13.61 9.37 -6.03
N ASP A 177 -13.71 9.17 -7.35
CA ASP A 177 -12.92 8.19 -8.10
C ASP A 177 -11.42 8.49 -8.02
N LEU A 178 -11.05 9.77 -8.08
CA LEU A 178 -9.67 10.21 -8.01
C LEU A 178 -9.08 10.08 -6.59
N LYS A 179 -9.86 10.35 -5.55
CA LYS A 179 -9.43 10.11 -4.16
C LYS A 179 -9.22 8.63 -3.88
N GLU A 180 -10.11 7.79 -4.39
CA GLU A 180 -9.93 6.34 -4.34
C GLU A 180 -8.64 5.94 -5.07
N ALA A 181 -8.41 6.44 -6.28
CA ALA A 181 -7.18 6.18 -7.04
C ALA A 181 -5.89 6.62 -6.31
N VAL A 182 -5.93 7.74 -5.58
CA VAL A 182 -4.80 8.20 -4.76
C VAL A 182 -4.58 7.28 -3.55
N GLY A 183 -5.63 6.94 -2.81
CA GLY A 183 -5.54 6.02 -1.66
C GLY A 183 -4.98 4.66 -2.05
N LEU A 184 -5.37 4.16 -3.23
CA LEU A 184 -4.82 2.94 -3.82
C LEU A 184 -3.32 3.04 -4.05
N LYS A 185 -2.88 4.08 -4.78
CA LYS A 185 -1.45 4.31 -5.07
C LYS A 185 -0.63 4.48 -3.80
N GLN A 186 -1.18 5.19 -2.81
CA GLN A 186 -0.55 5.33 -1.50
C GLN A 186 -0.34 3.96 -0.85
N GLN A 187 -1.35 3.11 -0.81
CA GLN A 187 -1.18 1.83 -0.13
C GLN A 187 -0.21 0.88 -0.84
N LEU A 188 -0.14 0.90 -2.17
CA LEU A 188 0.86 0.13 -2.92
C LEU A 188 2.28 0.57 -2.59
N PHE A 189 2.52 1.88 -2.67
CA PHE A 189 3.85 2.43 -2.44
C PHE A 189 4.30 2.23 -1.01
N TYR A 190 3.38 2.36 -0.05
CA TYR A 190 3.64 2.06 1.35
C TYR A 190 4.14 0.62 1.54
N LYS A 191 3.47 -0.36 0.93
CA LYS A 191 3.87 -1.78 1.02
C LYS A 191 5.23 -2.04 0.38
N LYS A 192 5.50 -1.43 -0.77
CA LYS A 192 6.79 -1.57 -1.45
C LYS A 192 7.94 -1.02 -0.60
N ILE A 193 7.80 0.22 -0.13
CA ILE A 193 8.83 0.90 0.67
C ILE A 193 9.05 0.16 2.00
N SER A 194 7.98 -0.17 2.72
CA SER A 194 8.08 -0.90 3.99
C SER A 194 8.76 -2.26 3.81
N GLY A 195 8.39 -3.02 2.77
CA GLY A 195 9.00 -4.31 2.46
C GLY A 195 10.51 -4.19 2.19
N GLU A 196 10.92 -3.25 1.34
CA GLU A 196 12.35 -3.06 1.03
C GLU A 196 13.17 -2.63 2.26
N LEU A 197 12.65 -1.72 3.09
CA LEU A 197 13.31 -1.27 4.30
C LEU A 197 13.43 -2.37 5.36
N ILE A 198 12.39 -3.19 5.53
CA ILE A 198 12.41 -4.34 6.45
C ILE A 198 13.43 -5.38 5.98
N VAL A 199 13.37 -5.78 4.70
CA VAL A 199 14.31 -6.76 4.14
C VAL A 199 15.75 -6.27 4.29
N TYR A 200 16.03 -5.00 3.98
CA TYR A 200 17.35 -4.43 4.19
C TYR A 200 17.82 -4.55 5.64
N THR A 201 16.96 -4.16 6.59
CA THR A 201 17.28 -4.19 8.02
C THR A 201 17.58 -5.62 8.49
N ASP A 202 16.80 -6.61 8.03
CA ASP A 202 17.03 -8.01 8.38
C ASP A 202 18.33 -8.54 7.79
N ARG A 203 18.66 -8.21 6.53
CA ARG A 203 19.96 -8.60 5.95
C ARG A 203 21.15 -7.91 6.60
N LEU A 204 20.95 -6.69 7.09
CA LEU A 204 21.96 -5.98 7.87
C LEU A 204 22.20 -6.64 9.24
N LYS A 205 21.14 -7.15 9.91
CA LYS A 205 21.28 -7.95 11.13
C LYS A 205 21.96 -9.28 10.86
N ASP A 206 21.58 -9.98 9.80
CA ASP A 206 22.23 -11.22 9.38
C ASP A 206 23.75 -11.01 9.20
N LEU A 207 24.13 -9.91 8.54
CA LEU A 207 25.53 -9.52 8.38
C LEU A 207 26.20 -9.24 9.72
N ARG A 208 25.58 -8.40 10.58
CA ARG A 208 26.08 -8.12 11.92
C ARG A 208 26.34 -9.40 12.70
N ASP A 209 25.39 -10.31 12.72
CA ASP A 209 25.45 -11.55 13.53
C ASP A 209 26.50 -12.54 12.99
N ALA A 210 26.90 -12.39 11.73
CA ALA A 210 27.98 -13.15 11.12
C ALA A 210 29.38 -12.62 11.47
N LEU A 211 29.53 -11.32 11.80
CA LEU A 211 30.84 -10.69 12.04
C LEU A 211 31.65 -11.36 13.17
N PRO A 212 31.06 -11.67 14.35
CA PRO A 212 31.82 -12.35 15.41
C PRO A 212 32.35 -13.73 15.02
N ARG A 213 31.78 -14.34 13.98
CA ARG A 213 32.14 -15.69 13.48
C ARG A 213 33.10 -15.66 12.29
N VAL A 214 33.65 -14.50 11.94
CA VAL A 214 34.59 -14.37 10.80
C VAL A 214 35.80 -15.31 10.92
N ARG A 215 36.21 -15.62 12.15
CA ARG A 215 37.31 -16.57 12.41
C ARG A 215 37.08 -17.92 11.77
N ASP A 216 35.85 -18.43 11.87
CA ASP A 216 35.50 -19.78 11.42
C ASP A 216 35.59 -19.87 9.89
N ALA A 217 35.32 -18.77 9.18
CA ALA A 217 35.48 -18.65 7.74
C ALA A 217 36.95 -18.71 7.26
N PHE A 218 37.94 -18.52 8.14
CA PHE A 218 39.36 -18.79 7.83
C PHE A 218 39.76 -20.26 8.05
N ILE A 219 38.95 -21.03 8.76
CA ILE A 219 39.28 -22.41 9.15
C ILE A 219 38.60 -23.40 8.19
N ASP A 220 37.33 -23.16 7.85
CA ASP A 220 36.53 -24.09 7.06
C ASP A 220 35.78 -23.44 5.90
N ASN A 221 35.75 -24.16 4.77
CA ASN A 221 35.13 -23.68 3.53
C ASN A 221 33.60 -23.51 3.64
N ARG A 222 32.94 -24.22 4.56
CA ARG A 222 31.49 -24.17 4.72
C ARG A 222 31.06 -22.87 5.42
N SER A 223 31.79 -22.45 6.45
CA SER A 223 31.63 -21.18 7.15
C SER A 223 31.93 -20.01 6.22
N MET A 224 32.96 -20.14 5.38
CA MET A 224 33.25 -19.14 4.35
C MET A 224 32.10 -19.01 3.34
N ALA A 225 31.61 -20.12 2.78
CA ALA A 225 30.48 -20.10 1.85
C ALA A 225 29.20 -19.50 2.48
N ARG A 226 28.96 -19.77 3.77
CA ARG A 226 27.86 -19.15 4.52
C ARG A 226 28.05 -17.64 4.65
N PHE A 227 29.26 -17.19 4.97
CA PHE A 227 29.58 -15.76 5.09
C PHE A 227 29.41 -15.04 3.74
N ASP A 228 29.90 -15.63 2.65
CA ASP A 228 29.73 -15.10 1.28
C ASP A 228 28.24 -14.97 0.91
N LYS A 229 27.40 -15.95 1.28
CA LYS A 229 25.94 -15.88 1.06
C LYS A 229 25.29 -14.73 1.81
N ILE A 230 25.72 -14.47 3.05
CA ILE A 230 25.20 -13.36 3.88
C ILE A 230 25.58 -12.01 3.25
N ILE A 231 26.83 -11.85 2.82
CA ILE A 231 27.28 -10.64 2.12
C ILE A 231 26.49 -10.42 0.83
N ALA A 232 26.31 -11.47 0.04
CA ALA A 232 25.54 -11.40 -1.20
C ALA A 232 24.09 -10.95 -0.94
N ALA A 233 23.43 -11.56 0.06
CA ALA A 233 22.06 -11.18 0.44
C ALA A 233 21.96 -9.73 0.91
N TYR A 234 22.92 -9.26 1.70
CA TYR A 234 23.01 -7.86 2.11
C TYR A 234 23.19 -6.92 0.92
N ASN A 235 24.11 -7.24 0.00
CA ASN A 235 24.37 -6.42 -1.18
C ASN A 235 23.13 -6.29 -2.06
N ILE A 236 22.41 -7.40 -2.31
CA ILE A 236 21.16 -7.39 -3.07
C ILE A 236 20.14 -6.43 -2.43
N ALA A 237 19.95 -6.51 -1.12
CA ALA A 237 19.01 -5.62 -0.41
C ALA A 237 19.45 -4.15 -0.46
N ARG A 238 20.74 -3.89 -0.28
CA ARG A 238 21.33 -2.54 -0.36
C ARG A 238 21.21 -1.95 -1.78
N ASP A 239 21.48 -2.75 -2.81
CA ASP A 239 21.42 -2.30 -4.20
C ASP A 239 19.97 -2.00 -4.61
N SER A 240 18.99 -2.78 -4.13
CA SER A 240 17.56 -2.46 -4.29
C SER A 240 17.24 -1.06 -3.75
N LEU A 241 17.66 -0.76 -2.52
CA LEU A 241 17.45 0.57 -1.93
C LEU A 241 18.18 1.66 -2.71
N LEU A 242 19.43 1.42 -3.10
CA LEU A 242 20.23 2.37 -3.86
C LEU A 242 19.59 2.71 -5.22
N GLN A 243 19.00 1.74 -5.90
CA GLN A 243 18.32 1.95 -7.18
C GLN A 243 17.00 2.71 -7.00
N ASN A 244 16.25 2.44 -5.93
CA ASN A 244 14.89 2.94 -5.79
C ASN A 244 14.74 4.21 -4.94
N HIS A 245 15.74 4.59 -4.13
CA HIS A 245 15.58 5.62 -3.09
C HIS A 245 15.03 6.97 -3.60
N ARG A 246 15.52 7.47 -4.74
CA ARG A 246 15.07 8.77 -5.30
C ARG A 246 13.63 8.72 -5.76
N GLY A 247 13.28 7.71 -6.56
CA GLY A 247 11.91 7.51 -7.03
C GLY A 247 10.93 7.28 -5.87
N HIS A 248 11.35 6.56 -4.83
CA HIS A 248 10.55 6.42 -3.62
C HIS A 248 10.29 7.76 -2.93
N SER A 249 11.31 8.61 -2.75
CA SER A 249 11.13 9.93 -2.14
C SER A 249 10.23 10.85 -2.98
N GLU A 250 10.37 10.83 -4.31
CA GLU A 250 9.54 11.63 -5.23
C GLU A 250 8.07 11.20 -5.19
N ILE A 251 7.82 9.89 -5.21
CA ILE A 251 6.47 9.36 -5.18
C ILE A 251 5.82 9.56 -3.81
N VAL A 252 6.59 9.41 -2.73
CA VAL A 252 6.10 9.77 -1.39
C VAL A 252 5.79 11.26 -1.30
N ARG A 253 6.59 12.12 -1.94
CA ARG A 253 6.33 13.56 -1.98
C ARG A 253 5.03 13.87 -2.72
N ALA A 254 4.77 13.20 -3.84
CA ALA A 254 3.55 13.40 -4.63
C ALA A 254 2.29 12.90 -3.90
N LEU A 255 2.39 11.77 -3.20
CA LEU A 255 1.24 11.10 -2.61
C LEU A 255 0.99 11.49 -1.15
N TRP A 256 2.02 11.78 -0.35
CA TRP A 256 1.91 12.13 1.08
C TRP A 256 2.41 13.55 1.40
N GLY A 257 3.01 14.26 0.44
CA GLY A 257 3.56 15.59 0.63
C GLY A 257 5.03 15.60 1.05
N ALA A 258 5.62 16.80 1.02
CA ALA A 258 7.04 17.02 1.30
C ALA A 258 7.53 16.51 2.68
N PRO A 259 6.79 16.70 3.80
CA PRO A 259 7.28 16.27 5.11
C PRO A 259 7.54 14.76 5.21
N ALA A 260 6.64 13.95 4.64
CA ALA A 260 6.79 12.49 4.63
C ALA A 260 7.96 12.04 3.75
N ALA A 261 8.16 12.70 2.60
CA ALA A 261 9.26 12.42 1.70
C ALA A 261 10.62 12.78 2.32
N ASP A 262 10.68 13.90 3.03
CA ASP A 262 11.91 14.35 3.70
C ASP A 262 12.29 13.40 4.84
N ALA A 263 11.29 12.89 5.58
CA ALA A 263 11.50 11.88 6.62
C ALA A 263 12.02 10.56 6.03
N LEU A 264 11.44 10.08 4.93
CA LEU A 264 11.93 8.90 4.21
C LEU A 264 13.34 9.09 3.64
N THR A 265 13.64 10.27 3.12
CA THR A 265 14.97 10.60 2.57
C THR A 265 16.04 10.51 3.65
N LYS A 266 15.76 10.96 4.87
CA LYS A 266 16.67 10.81 6.02
C LYS A 266 16.95 9.34 6.36
N VAL A 267 15.93 8.48 6.27
CA VAL A 267 16.12 7.02 6.47
C VAL A 267 17.04 6.44 5.39
N TYR A 268 16.87 6.85 4.13
CA TYR A 268 17.77 6.41 3.06
C TYR A 268 19.19 6.95 3.23
N GLU A 269 19.37 8.19 3.66
CA GLU A 269 20.68 8.76 3.96
C GLU A 269 21.39 8.00 5.10
N GLN A 270 20.67 7.71 6.19
CA GLN A 270 21.22 6.88 7.26
C GLN A 270 21.60 5.48 6.77
N THR A 271 20.77 4.88 5.93
CA THR A 271 21.00 3.54 5.36
C THR A 271 22.21 3.50 4.43
N LEU A 272 22.25 4.38 3.43
CA LEU A 272 23.25 4.34 2.36
C LEU A 272 24.57 4.99 2.79
N THR A 273 24.52 6.05 3.59
CA THR A 273 25.72 6.78 4.01
C THR A 273 26.26 6.25 5.34
N ALA A 274 25.50 6.40 6.43
CA ALA A 274 26.02 6.09 7.77
C ALA A 274 26.23 4.58 7.98
N VAL A 275 25.28 3.75 7.53
CA VAL A 275 25.40 2.29 7.65
C VAL A 275 26.27 1.73 6.54
N HIS A 276 25.90 1.91 5.27
CA HIS A 276 26.63 1.24 4.19
C HIS A 276 28.02 1.86 3.96
N GLN A 277 28.12 3.12 3.52
CA GLN A 277 29.41 3.71 3.13
C GLN A 277 30.40 3.84 4.29
N GLN A 278 29.95 4.27 5.47
CA GLN A 278 30.85 4.55 6.59
C GLN A 278 31.15 3.33 7.46
N THR A 279 30.26 2.33 7.50
CA THR A 279 30.38 1.20 8.42
C THR A 279 30.61 -0.13 7.72
N VAL A 280 29.81 -0.47 6.71
CA VAL A 280 29.89 -1.79 6.05
C VAL A 280 30.90 -1.83 4.91
N LEU A 281 30.94 -0.82 4.04
CA LEU A 281 31.82 -0.78 2.87
C LEU A 281 33.32 -0.94 3.21
N PRO A 282 33.86 -0.36 4.31
CA PRO A 282 35.24 -0.56 4.69
C PRO A 282 35.63 -2.03 4.90
N LEU A 283 34.67 -2.91 5.25
CA LEU A 283 34.91 -4.35 5.40
C LEU A 283 35.46 -5.00 4.13
N ASN A 284 35.19 -4.44 2.94
CA ASN A 284 35.79 -4.97 1.70
C ASN A 284 37.32 -4.96 1.79
N THR A 285 37.90 -3.85 2.27
CA THR A 285 39.35 -3.69 2.39
C THR A 285 39.93 -4.27 3.67
N SER A 286 39.21 -4.15 4.79
CA SER A 286 39.74 -4.54 6.10
C SER A 286 39.53 -6.02 6.42
N LEU A 287 38.57 -6.68 5.76
CA LEU A 287 38.16 -8.06 6.02
C LEU A 287 38.17 -8.92 4.75
N LEU A 288 37.48 -8.53 3.67
CA LEU A 288 37.39 -9.38 2.46
C LEU A 288 38.74 -9.52 1.75
N ASP A 289 39.53 -8.46 1.69
CA ASP A 289 40.90 -8.54 1.16
C ASP A 289 41.80 -9.45 1.99
N GLN A 290 41.52 -9.63 3.29
CA GLN A 290 42.27 -10.58 4.11
C GLN A 290 41.95 -12.03 3.72
N PHE A 291 40.71 -12.34 3.35
CA PHE A 291 40.38 -13.64 2.77
C PHE A 291 41.07 -13.85 1.42
N ARG A 292 41.06 -12.83 0.55
CA ARG A 292 41.70 -12.88 -0.77
C ARG A 292 43.21 -13.11 -0.65
N ALA A 293 43.89 -12.34 0.20
CA ALA A 293 45.34 -12.44 0.41
C ALA A 293 45.77 -13.80 0.98
N VAL A 294 44.95 -14.43 1.83
CA VAL A 294 45.24 -15.80 2.32
C VAL A 294 45.09 -16.83 1.21
N ARG A 295 44.06 -16.71 0.36
CA ARG A 295 43.85 -17.62 -0.78
C ARG A 295 44.93 -17.48 -1.85
N ALA A 296 45.46 -16.26 -2.02
CA ALA A 296 46.58 -15.97 -2.92
C ALA A 296 47.96 -16.28 -2.31
N GLU A 297 48.01 -16.83 -1.09
CA GLU A 297 49.25 -17.15 -0.35
C GLU A 297 50.17 -15.94 -0.07
N GLU A 298 49.66 -14.71 -0.20
CA GLU A 298 50.41 -13.47 0.01
C GLU A 298 50.65 -13.16 1.49
N VAL A 299 49.76 -13.64 2.37
CA VAL A 299 49.80 -13.35 3.82
C VAL A 299 49.55 -14.61 4.63
N ARG A 300 50.32 -14.79 5.71
CA ARG A 300 50.10 -15.89 6.66
C ARG A 300 48.67 -15.87 7.24
N PRO A 301 47.93 -16.99 7.24
CA PRO A 301 46.54 -17.06 7.68
C PRO A 301 46.30 -16.46 9.08
N VAL A 302 47.20 -16.72 10.02
CA VAL A 302 47.09 -16.23 11.41
C VAL A 302 47.10 -14.69 11.49
N LYS A 303 47.92 -14.03 10.67
CA LYS A 303 48.04 -12.56 10.66
C LYS A 303 46.81 -11.92 10.02
N ALA A 304 46.39 -12.45 8.87
CA ALA A 304 45.19 -12.01 8.16
C ALA A 304 43.93 -12.18 9.01
N ARG A 305 43.80 -13.33 9.68
CA ARG A 305 42.68 -13.63 10.59
C ARG A 305 42.58 -12.64 11.74
N LYS A 306 43.67 -12.37 12.46
CA LYS A 306 43.67 -11.38 13.57
C LYS A 306 43.25 -9.98 13.10
N LYS A 307 43.68 -9.57 11.91
CA LYS A 307 43.32 -8.26 11.34
C LYS A 307 41.83 -8.22 10.97
N ALA A 308 41.33 -9.27 10.32
CA ALA A 308 39.93 -9.42 9.96
C ALA A 308 39.02 -9.46 11.21
N GLU A 309 39.37 -10.24 12.24
CA GLU A 309 38.65 -10.31 13.51
C GLU A 309 38.55 -8.93 14.18
N LYS A 310 39.66 -8.18 14.25
CA LYS A 310 39.66 -6.83 14.82
C LYS A 310 38.68 -5.91 14.09
N SER A 311 38.72 -5.92 12.75
CA SER A 311 37.81 -5.09 11.95
C SER A 311 36.35 -5.55 12.06
N ALA A 312 36.11 -6.86 12.11
CA ALA A 312 34.78 -7.43 12.26
C ALA A 312 34.15 -7.01 13.59
N ASN A 313 34.91 -7.11 14.69
CA ASN A 313 34.45 -6.71 16.01
C ASN A 313 34.16 -5.21 16.09
N GLN A 314 35.04 -4.36 15.55
CA GLN A 314 34.78 -2.91 15.49
C GLN A 314 33.51 -2.57 14.70
N THR A 315 33.25 -3.30 13.62
CA THR A 315 32.05 -3.09 12.80
C THR A 315 30.81 -3.63 13.48
N PHE A 316 30.90 -4.77 14.16
CA PHE A 316 29.85 -5.36 14.98
C PHE A 316 29.36 -4.39 16.06
N GLU A 317 30.28 -3.78 16.82
CA GLU A 317 29.92 -2.77 17.84
C GLU A 317 29.22 -1.55 17.23
N LYS A 318 29.71 -1.03 16.11
CA LYS A 318 29.04 0.07 15.40
C LYS A 318 27.63 -0.31 14.95
N LEU A 319 27.46 -1.50 14.38
CA LEU A 319 26.16 -1.98 13.92
C LEU A 319 25.17 -2.23 15.07
N ASN A 320 25.64 -2.65 16.25
CA ASN A 320 24.79 -2.75 17.44
C ASN A 320 24.20 -1.41 17.88
N ILE A 321 24.88 -0.31 17.61
CA ILE A 321 24.40 1.05 17.90
C ILE A 321 23.50 1.55 16.76
N LEU A 322 23.93 1.35 15.51
CA LEU A 322 23.24 1.93 14.34
C LEU A 322 21.92 1.23 14.00
N ILE A 323 21.84 -0.10 14.13
CA ILE A 323 20.64 -0.86 13.74
C ILE A 323 19.40 -0.45 14.55
N PRO A 324 19.43 -0.37 15.90
CA PRO A 324 18.26 0.04 16.68
C PRO A 324 17.78 1.47 16.33
N SER A 325 18.72 2.39 16.10
CA SER A 325 18.39 3.75 15.67
C SER A 325 17.72 3.76 14.29
N LEU A 326 18.27 2.99 13.34
CA LEU A 326 17.69 2.86 12.00
C LEU A 326 16.29 2.25 12.05
N GLU A 327 16.08 1.18 12.82
CA GLU A 327 14.78 0.54 13.00
C GLU A 327 13.74 1.47 13.62
N SER A 328 14.16 2.31 14.58
CA SER A 328 13.30 3.32 15.18
C SER A 328 12.86 4.33 14.12
N ASN A 329 13.81 4.85 13.34
CA ASN A 329 13.53 5.84 12.30
C ASN A 329 12.66 5.26 11.18
N ILE A 330 12.90 4.01 10.75
CA ILE A 330 12.05 3.29 9.81
C ILE A 330 10.64 3.18 10.36
N ARG A 331 10.47 2.74 11.61
CA ARG A 331 9.14 2.61 12.23
C ARG A 331 8.39 3.94 12.25
N VAL A 332 9.05 5.03 12.65
CA VAL A 332 8.44 6.36 12.68
C VAL A 332 7.95 6.77 11.30
N VAL A 333 8.80 6.64 10.26
CA VAL A 333 8.42 7.00 8.89
C VAL A 333 7.28 6.12 8.39
N LEU A 334 7.33 4.82 8.61
CA LEU A 334 6.26 3.92 8.18
C LEU A 334 4.94 4.24 8.89
N SER A 335 4.95 4.50 10.18
CA SER A 335 3.74 4.92 10.91
C SER A 335 3.20 6.26 10.41
N GLN A 336 4.04 7.21 9.99
CA GLN A 336 3.60 8.47 9.39
C GLN A 336 2.92 8.24 8.03
N LEU A 337 3.51 7.39 7.18
CA LEU A 337 2.93 7.03 5.89
C LEU A 337 1.61 6.28 6.06
N GLU A 338 1.54 5.39 7.05
CA GLU A 338 0.34 4.61 7.37
C GLU A 338 -0.79 5.47 7.93
N ALA A 339 -0.50 6.41 8.83
CA ALA A 339 -1.51 7.30 9.42
C ALA A 339 -2.26 8.12 8.34
N ALA A 340 -1.55 8.57 7.31
CA ALA A 340 -2.14 9.32 6.20
C ALA A 340 -3.04 8.47 5.29
N LEU A 341 -2.87 7.14 5.26
CA LEU A 341 -3.79 6.23 4.57
C LEU A 341 -5.18 6.25 5.22
N HIS A 342 -5.23 6.43 6.54
CA HIS A 342 -6.46 6.38 7.33
C HIS A 342 -7.20 7.72 7.44
N GLN A 343 -6.60 8.83 7.01
CA GLN A 343 -7.24 10.15 7.03
C GLN A 343 -8.06 10.46 5.77
N ASN A 344 -7.87 9.70 4.70
CA ASN A 344 -8.56 9.88 3.41
C ASN A 344 -9.75 8.92 3.20
N HIS A 345 -10.10 8.14 4.22
CA HIS A 345 -11.25 7.23 4.24
C HIS A 345 -12.42 7.79 5.05
#